data_AF-A0A952T0W4-F1
#
_entry.id   AF-A0A952T0W4-F1
#
_cell.length_a   1.000
_cell.length_b   1.000
_cell.length_c   1.000
_cell.angle_alpha   90.00
_cell.angle_beta   90.00
_cell.angle_gamma   90.00
#
_symmetry.space_group_name_H-M   'P 1'
#
loop_
_entity.id
_entity.type
_entity.pdbx_description
1 polymer ?
#
loop_
_entity_poly.entity_id
_entity_poly.type
_entity_poly.pdbx_seq_one_letter_code
_entity_poly.pdbx_strand_id
1 'polypeptide(L)'
;MRQKRPWSAPKKAAPPLCGQEKAPHAEDAARRGQGRRHDFRLFKPSQVRFHPDTKAITDTGYMGLQKLHGHSILPKKRSKKHPLNKEDKWNNRAISRDRVPAEHVIGAVKRFKIISNRYRNRRKRFGLRFALIAAAYNKEVTP
;
A
#
# COMPACT_ATOMS: atom_id res chain seq x y z
N MET A 1 23.03 -60.97 1.57
CA MET A 1 22.45 -59.94 2.47
C MET A 1 22.71 -58.56 1.88
N ARG A 2 21.68 -57.81 1.50
CA ARG A 2 21.80 -56.49 0.82
C ARG A 2 21.75 -55.39 1.89
N GLN A 3 22.89 -54.79 2.22
CA GLN A 3 22.94 -53.70 3.20
C GLN A 3 22.14 -52.49 2.71
N LYS A 4 21.17 -52.02 3.52
CA LYS A 4 20.43 -50.78 3.25
C LYS A 4 21.33 -49.59 3.61
N ARG A 5 21.61 -48.71 2.65
CA ARG A 5 22.27 -47.42 2.93
C ARG A 5 21.29 -46.50 3.69
N PRO A 6 21.72 -45.74 4.70
CA PRO A 6 20.86 -44.82 5.41
C PRO A 6 20.46 -43.62 4.54
N TRP A 7 19.21 -43.18 4.69
CA TRP A 7 18.64 -42.07 3.95
C TRP A 7 19.25 -40.73 4.42
N SER A 8 19.81 -39.95 3.49
CA SER A 8 20.36 -38.62 3.78
C SER A 8 19.37 -37.55 3.29
N ALA A 9 18.92 -36.67 4.18
CA ALA A 9 18.02 -35.57 3.83
C ALA A 9 18.71 -34.57 2.87
N PRO A 10 18.00 -34.01 1.87
CA PRO A 10 18.60 -33.02 0.99
C PRO A 10 18.84 -31.72 1.77
N LYS A 11 20.09 -31.27 1.80
CA LYS A 11 20.45 -29.94 2.29
C LYS A 11 19.70 -28.91 1.44
N LYS A 12 18.83 -28.10 2.05
CA LYS A 12 18.17 -26.97 1.37
C LYS A 12 19.26 -26.02 0.87
N ALA A 13 19.38 -25.87 -0.45
CA ALA A 13 20.21 -24.83 -1.03
C ALA A 13 19.69 -23.45 -0.59
N ALA A 14 20.59 -22.56 -0.16
CA ALA A 14 20.27 -21.16 0.06
C ALA A 14 19.76 -20.55 -1.26
N PRO A 15 18.74 -19.67 -1.22
CA PRO A 15 18.28 -19.01 -2.43
C PRO A 15 19.40 -18.13 -3.01
N PRO A 16 19.56 -18.07 -4.33
CA PRO A 16 20.62 -17.28 -4.94
C PRO A 16 20.41 -15.80 -4.66
N LEU A 17 21.44 -15.16 -4.10
CA LEU A 17 21.61 -13.71 -4.16
C LEU A 17 22.09 -13.39 -5.58
N CYS A 18 21.19 -13.03 -6.48
CA CYS A 18 21.58 -12.55 -7.81
C CYS A 18 20.53 -11.60 -8.38
N GLY A 19 21.03 -10.48 -8.91
CA GLY A 19 20.33 -9.72 -9.94
C GLY A 19 19.82 -8.37 -9.48
N GLN A 20 20.74 -7.40 -9.43
CA GLN A 20 20.37 -6.05 -9.85
C GLN A 20 19.74 -6.15 -11.24
N GLU A 21 18.54 -5.59 -11.45
CA GLU A 21 18.13 -5.14 -12.77
C GLU A 21 17.04 -4.05 -12.70
N LYS A 22 17.51 -2.85 -13.07
CA LYS A 22 16.80 -1.68 -13.60
C LYS A 22 15.88 -0.93 -12.65
N ALA A 23 16.38 0.22 -12.19
CA ALA A 23 15.52 1.33 -11.76
C ALA A 23 14.57 1.68 -12.93
N PRO A 24 13.25 1.70 -12.73
CA PRO A 24 12.37 2.25 -13.74
C PRO A 24 12.70 3.74 -13.87
N HIS A 25 12.94 4.17 -15.11
CA HIS A 25 12.98 5.56 -15.51
C HIS A 25 11.85 6.33 -14.81
N ALA A 26 12.18 7.52 -14.33
CA ALA A 26 11.30 8.43 -13.65
C ALA A 26 10.13 8.90 -14.54
N GLU A 27 9.09 8.06 -14.69
CA GLU A 27 7.78 8.41 -15.25
C GLU A 27 6.65 7.56 -14.61
N ASP A 28 6.67 7.31 -13.30
CA ASP A 28 5.65 6.46 -12.65
C ASP A 28 4.65 7.27 -11.81
N ALA A 29 3.89 8.15 -12.46
CA ALA A 29 2.64 8.64 -11.89
C ALA A 29 1.58 7.51 -11.94
N ALA A 30 1.51 6.74 -10.84
CA ALA A 30 0.56 5.67 -10.53
C ALA A 30 0.78 4.32 -11.25
N ARG A 31 1.67 3.49 -10.68
CA ARG A 31 1.79 2.05 -11.00
C ARG A 31 0.48 1.34 -10.64
N ARG A 32 -0.27 0.89 -11.66
CA ARG A 32 -1.59 0.28 -11.47
C ARG A 32 -1.49 -1.23 -11.21
N GLY A 33 -2.17 -1.70 -10.17
CA GLY A 33 -2.32 -3.11 -9.85
C GLY A 33 -3.62 -3.71 -10.40
N GLN A 34 -3.66 -5.04 -10.55
CA GLN A 34 -4.93 -5.74 -10.73
C GLN A 34 -5.76 -5.65 -9.44
N GLY A 35 -7.07 -5.39 -9.55
CA GLY A 35 -7.95 -5.15 -8.40
C GLY A 35 -8.11 -6.32 -7.40
N ARG A 36 -7.63 -7.52 -7.74
CA ARG A 36 -7.58 -8.68 -6.83
C ARG A 36 -6.43 -8.59 -5.81
N ARG A 37 -5.44 -7.72 -6.03
CA ARG A 37 -4.27 -7.60 -5.15
C ARG A 37 -4.58 -6.65 -3.99
N HIS A 38 -4.27 -7.09 -2.78
CA HIS A 38 -4.33 -6.25 -1.58
C HIS A 38 -3.35 -5.07 -1.66
N ASP A 39 -3.74 -3.92 -1.10
CA ASP A 39 -3.00 -2.65 -1.20
C ASP A 39 -1.56 -2.77 -0.69
N PHE A 40 -1.35 -3.40 0.47
CA PHE A 40 0.02 -3.63 0.97
C PHE A 40 0.91 -4.46 0.02
N ARG A 41 0.32 -5.36 -0.79
CA ARG A 41 1.05 -6.15 -1.79
C ARG A 41 1.35 -5.33 -3.06
N LEU A 42 0.62 -4.25 -3.30
CA LEU A 42 0.95 -3.25 -4.33
C LEU A 42 1.99 -2.25 -3.84
N PHE A 43 1.99 -1.95 -2.55
CA PHE A 43 2.96 -1.05 -1.91
C PHE A 43 4.40 -1.59 -1.94
N LYS A 44 4.61 -2.88 -1.65
CA LYS A 44 5.96 -3.48 -1.67
C LYS A 44 6.74 -3.24 -2.98
N PRO A 45 6.18 -3.53 -4.18
CA PRO A 45 6.88 -3.28 -5.43
C PRO A 45 6.86 -1.80 -5.87
N SER A 46 6.05 -0.92 -5.27
CA SER A 46 6.05 0.50 -5.65
C SER A 46 7.28 1.25 -5.15
N GLN A 47 8.05 0.67 -4.21
CA GLN A 47 9.28 1.24 -3.64
C GLN A 47 9.13 2.68 -3.11
N VAL A 48 7.90 3.10 -2.80
CA VAL A 48 7.63 4.39 -2.17
C VAL A 48 8.22 4.35 -0.77
N ARG A 49 9.25 5.16 -0.53
CA ARG A 49 9.93 5.27 0.76
C ARG A 49 9.44 6.49 1.50
N PHE A 50 9.11 6.30 2.78
CA PHE A 50 8.86 7.39 3.70
C PHE A 50 10.18 7.79 4.36
N HIS A 51 10.34 9.07 4.70
CA HIS A 51 11.42 9.46 5.60
C HIS A 51 11.19 8.79 6.96
N PRO A 52 12.21 8.22 7.63
CA PRO A 52 12.05 7.45 8.87
C PRO A 52 11.26 8.20 9.95
N ASP A 53 11.41 9.52 10.04
CA ASP A 53 10.72 10.33 11.05
C ASP A 53 9.30 10.78 10.64
N THR A 54 8.87 10.52 9.40
CA THR A 54 7.53 10.91 8.96
C THR A 54 6.47 10.01 9.60
N LYS A 55 5.52 10.61 10.33
CA LYS A 55 4.35 9.90 10.85
C LYS A 55 3.47 9.40 9.70
N ALA A 56 3.39 8.08 9.51
CA ALA A 56 2.60 7.48 8.45
C ALA A 56 1.26 6.94 9.00
N ILE A 57 0.18 7.69 8.83
CA ILE A 57 -1.17 7.27 9.23
C ILE A 57 -1.80 6.50 8.07
N THR A 58 -2.13 5.21 8.29
CA THR A 58 -2.62 4.34 7.21
C THR A 58 -3.81 3.47 7.62
N ASP A 59 -4.49 2.95 6.60
CA ASP A 59 -5.65 2.07 6.75
C ASP A 59 -5.27 0.66 7.18
N THR A 60 -6.27 -0.13 7.62
CA THR A 60 -6.07 -1.56 7.86
C THR A 60 -5.63 -2.35 6.61
N GLY A 61 -5.83 -1.80 5.39
CA GLY A 61 -5.29 -2.35 4.13
C GLY A 61 -3.76 -2.30 4.01
N TYR A 62 -3.09 -1.60 4.92
CA TYR A 62 -1.63 -1.54 5.03
C TYR A 62 -1.09 -2.33 6.22
N MET A 63 -1.87 -3.28 6.77
CA MET A 63 -1.41 -4.18 7.82
C MET A 63 -0.06 -4.83 7.45
N GLY A 64 0.93 -4.63 8.32
CA GLY A 64 2.32 -5.05 8.11
C GLY A 64 3.28 -3.93 7.73
N LEU A 65 2.79 -2.71 7.46
CA LEU A 65 3.63 -1.53 7.20
C LEU A 65 4.52 -1.15 8.39
N GLN A 66 4.06 -1.42 9.61
CA GLN A 66 4.83 -1.25 10.86
C GLN A 66 6.18 -1.97 10.87
N LYS A 67 6.33 -3.05 10.08
CA LYS A 67 7.61 -3.77 9.95
C LYS A 67 8.60 -3.06 9.05
N LEU A 68 8.12 -2.21 8.13
CA LEU A 68 8.92 -1.46 7.18
C LEU A 68 9.19 -0.04 7.67
N HIS A 69 8.28 0.52 8.47
CA HIS A 69 8.33 1.90 8.95
C HIS A 69 7.89 1.98 10.42
N GLY A 70 8.82 2.34 11.31
CA GLY A 70 8.59 2.37 12.76
C GLY A 70 7.53 3.39 13.20
N HIS A 71 7.44 4.53 12.51
CA HIS A 71 6.50 5.61 12.82
C HIS A 71 5.16 5.48 12.07
N SER A 72 4.70 4.25 11.82
CA SER A 72 3.41 4.01 11.16
C SER A 72 2.28 3.72 12.16
N ILE A 73 1.20 4.48 12.04
CA ILE A 73 0.02 4.40 12.90
C ILE A 73 -1.11 3.81 12.10
N LEU A 74 -1.60 2.66 12.59
CA LEU A 74 -2.72 1.95 11.99
C LEU A 74 -3.78 1.72 13.06
N PRO A 75 -5.07 1.81 12.69
CA PRO A 75 -6.14 1.47 13.61
C PRO A 75 -6.08 -0.02 13.96
N LYS A 76 -6.36 -0.34 15.23
CA LYS A 76 -6.40 -1.72 15.71
C LYS A 76 -7.62 -2.42 15.13
N LYS A 77 -7.39 -3.53 14.43
CA LYS A 77 -8.44 -4.35 13.84
C LYS A 77 -9.10 -5.22 14.91
N ARG A 78 -10.43 -5.20 14.98
CA ARG A 78 -11.22 -6.13 15.82
C ARG A 78 -11.12 -7.54 15.25
N SER A 79 -10.97 -8.55 16.11
CA SER A 79 -11.09 -9.97 15.73
C SER A 79 -12.02 -10.72 16.70
N LYS A 80 -12.46 -11.92 16.30
CA LYS A 80 -13.36 -12.74 17.13
C LYS A 80 -12.75 -13.09 18.50
N LYS A 81 -11.44 -13.33 18.54
CA LYS A 81 -10.69 -13.69 19.76
C LYS A 81 -10.12 -12.48 20.51
N HIS A 82 -10.00 -11.33 19.83
CA HIS A 82 -9.47 -10.10 20.42
C HIS A 82 -10.45 -8.94 20.17
N PRO A 83 -11.42 -8.73 21.07
CA PRO A 83 -12.30 -7.57 21.02
C PRO A 83 -11.52 -6.27 21.31
N LEU A 84 -12.08 -5.13 20.90
CA LEU A 84 -11.50 -3.82 21.16
C LEU A 84 -11.88 -3.32 22.55
N ASN A 85 -10.87 -2.95 23.33
CA ASN A 85 -11.07 -2.28 24.62
C ASN A 85 -11.56 -0.84 24.42
N LYS A 86 -12.03 -0.19 25.50
CA LYS A 86 -12.47 1.22 25.46
C LYS A 86 -11.35 2.14 24.94
N GLU A 87 -10.12 1.91 25.42
CA GLU A 87 -8.93 2.64 24.99
C GLU A 87 -8.62 2.46 23.49
N ASP A 88 -8.66 1.22 23.00
CA ASP A 88 -8.47 0.93 21.57
C ASP A 88 -9.49 1.65 20.69
N LYS A 89 -10.74 1.76 21.16
CA LYS A 89 -11.80 2.47 20.44
C LYS A 89 -11.55 3.97 20.41
N TRP A 90 -11.08 4.55 21.52
CA TRP A 90 -10.72 5.97 21.58
C TRP A 90 -9.56 6.29 20.64
N ASN A 91 -8.50 5.48 20.67
CA ASN A 91 -7.36 5.60 19.76
C ASN A 91 -7.77 5.44 18.29
N ASN A 92 -8.60 4.44 17.97
CA ASN A 92 -9.12 4.28 16.61
C ASN A 92 -9.94 5.51 16.16
N ARG A 93 -10.71 6.12 17.06
CA ARG A 93 -11.48 7.34 16.76
C ARG A 93 -10.57 8.55 16.51
N ALA A 94 -9.48 8.69 17.25
CA ALA A 94 -8.47 9.72 17.00
C ALA A 94 -7.82 9.53 15.63
N ILE A 95 -7.40 8.30 15.30
CA ILE A 95 -6.83 7.96 13.99
C ILE A 95 -7.83 8.23 12.86
N SER A 96 -9.10 7.89 13.04
CA SER A 96 -10.14 8.21 12.06
C SER A 96 -10.31 9.71 11.83
N ARG A 97 -10.20 10.54 12.87
CA ARG A 97 -10.26 12.01 12.74
C ARG A 97 -9.07 12.56 11.94
N ASP A 98 -7.86 12.09 12.23
CA ASP A 98 -6.65 12.50 11.51
C ASP A 98 -6.71 12.13 10.01
N ARG A 99 -7.50 11.11 9.65
CA ARG A 99 -7.66 10.65 8.26
C ARG A 99 -8.70 11.41 7.44
N VAL A 100 -9.57 12.20 8.07
CA VAL A 100 -10.64 12.95 7.39
C VAL A 100 -10.14 13.79 6.20
N PRO A 101 -9.02 14.54 6.30
CA PRO A 101 -8.50 15.29 5.16
C PRO A 101 -8.12 14.39 3.97
N ALA A 102 -7.52 13.23 4.22
CA ALA A 102 -7.19 12.29 3.16
C ALA A 102 -8.45 11.71 2.49
N GLU A 103 -9.50 11.46 3.26
CA GLU A 103 -10.81 11.03 2.74
C GLU A 103 -11.46 12.12 1.87
N HIS A 104 -11.34 13.40 2.25
CA HIS A 104 -11.80 14.52 1.42
C HIS A 104 -11.09 14.56 0.07
N VAL A 105 -9.76 14.38 0.04
CA VAL A 105 -9.00 14.32 -1.22
C VAL A 105 -9.43 13.13 -2.08
N ILE A 106 -9.57 11.94 -1.48
CA ILE A 106 -10.05 10.74 -2.18
C ILE A 106 -11.47 10.97 -2.72
N GLY A 107 -12.34 11.59 -1.93
CA GLY A 107 -13.70 11.97 -2.33
C GLY A 107 -13.68 12.94 -3.51
N ALA A 108 -12.85 13.97 -3.45
CA ALA A 108 -12.70 14.95 -4.52
C ALA A 108 -12.26 14.29 -5.82
N VAL A 109 -11.28 13.39 -5.77
CA VAL A 109 -10.81 12.62 -6.92
C VAL A 109 -11.90 11.69 -7.47
N LYS A 110 -12.70 11.06 -6.60
CA LYS A 110 -13.82 10.19 -7.02
C LYS A 110 -14.92 10.96 -7.76
N ARG A 111 -15.11 12.27 -7.51
CA ARG A 111 -16.10 13.11 -8.23
C ARG A 111 -15.87 13.13 -9.73
N PHE A 112 -14.62 13.05 -10.19
CA PHE A 112 -14.28 12.97 -11.62
C PHE A 112 -14.69 11.65 -12.28
N LYS A 113 -15.21 10.67 -11.53
CA LYS A 113 -15.68 9.35 -11.98
C LYS A 113 -14.61 8.46 -12.64
N ILE A 114 -13.39 8.96 -12.86
CA ILE A 114 -12.28 8.22 -13.46
C ILE A 114 -11.85 7.03 -12.58
N ILE A 115 -11.90 7.19 -11.26
CA ILE A 115 -11.61 6.11 -10.30
C ILE A 115 -12.89 5.39 -9.85
N SER A 116 -14.00 6.11 -9.72
CA SER A 116 -15.25 5.54 -9.17
C SER A 116 -15.95 4.58 -10.13
N ASN A 117 -15.90 4.84 -11.44
CA ASN A 117 -16.61 4.06 -12.45
C ASN A 117 -15.65 3.22 -13.28
N ARG A 118 -16.20 2.24 -14.02
CA ARG A 118 -15.44 1.51 -15.04
C ARG A 118 -14.91 2.50 -16.08
N TYR A 119 -13.59 2.69 -16.09
CA TYR A 119 -12.92 3.52 -17.08
C TYR A 119 -12.96 2.87 -18.46
N ARG A 120 -13.68 3.49 -19.41
CA ARG A 120 -13.89 2.98 -20.78
C ARG A 120 -12.90 3.53 -21.82
N ASN A 121 -12.09 4.53 -21.50
CA ASN A 121 -11.17 5.14 -22.47
C ASN A 121 -9.83 4.40 -22.53
N ARG A 122 -9.01 4.69 -23.56
CA ARG A 122 -7.68 4.10 -23.77
C ARG A 122 -6.80 4.28 -22.53
N ARG A 123 -6.32 3.15 -21.98
CA ARG A 123 -5.60 3.11 -20.71
C ARG A 123 -4.16 3.61 -20.77
N LYS A 124 -3.57 3.73 -21.98
CA LYS A 124 -2.19 4.24 -22.16
C LYS A 124 -2.00 5.64 -21.56
N ARG A 125 -2.98 6.54 -21.71
CA ARG A 125 -2.94 7.92 -21.19
C ARG A 125 -3.64 8.11 -19.83
N PHE A 126 -3.97 7.04 -19.12
CA PHE A 126 -4.68 7.14 -17.83
C PHE A 126 -3.85 7.89 -16.78
N GLY A 127 -2.55 7.59 -16.68
CA GLY A 127 -1.65 8.26 -15.72
C GLY A 127 -1.58 9.76 -15.96
N LEU A 128 -1.41 10.18 -17.22
CA LEU A 128 -1.40 11.60 -17.60
C LEU A 128 -2.71 12.31 -17.22
N ARG A 129 -3.87 11.72 -17.51
CA ARG A 129 -5.17 12.33 -17.17
C ARG A 129 -5.36 12.43 -15.65
N PHE A 130 -4.93 11.41 -14.93
CA PHE A 130 -4.97 11.41 -13.48
C PHE A 130 -4.05 12.50 -12.90
N ALA A 131 -2.83 12.63 -13.42
CA ALA A 131 -1.88 13.65 -13.01
C ALA A 131 -2.39 15.06 -13.27
N LEU A 132 -3.03 15.31 -14.41
CA LEU A 132 -3.63 16.62 -14.73
C LEU A 132 -4.77 16.98 -13.76
N ILE A 133 -5.63 16.02 -13.40
CA ILE A 133 -6.70 16.24 -12.42
C ILE A 133 -6.11 16.53 -11.03
N ALA A 134 -5.08 15.79 -10.63
CA ALA A 134 -4.39 16.02 -9.36
C ALA A 134 -3.73 17.41 -9.35
N ALA A 135 -3.08 17.81 -10.44
CA ALA A 135 -2.48 19.14 -10.58
C ALA A 135 -3.52 20.26 -10.49
N ALA A 136 -4.67 20.11 -11.16
CA ALA A 136 -5.76 21.07 -11.08
C ALA A 136 -6.32 21.19 -9.65
N TYR A 137 -6.58 20.05 -9.00
CA TYR A 137 -7.05 20.03 -7.61
C TYR A 137 -6.04 20.65 -6.64
N ASN A 138 -4.74 20.38 -6.80
CA ASN A 138 -3.71 20.98 -5.97
C ASN A 138 -3.66 22.51 -6.12
N LYS A 139 -3.89 23.05 -7.32
CA LYS A 139 -4.02 24.50 -7.54
C LYS A 139 -5.26 25.11 -6.87
N GLU A 140 -6.35 24.34 -6.73
CA GLU A 140 -7.56 24.82 -6.07
C GLU A 140 -7.45 24.78 -4.53
N VAL A 141 -6.71 23.80 -3.99
CA VAL A 141 -6.55 23.60 -2.53
C VAL A 141 -5.45 24.48 -1.93
N THR A 142 -4.41 24.79 -2.70
CA THR A 142 -3.30 25.66 -2.28
C THR A 142 -3.44 26.99 -3.03
N PRO A 143 -3.89 28.08 -2.38
CA PRO A 143 -4.02 29.39 -3.01
C PRO A 143 -2.67 30.00 -3.40
#